data_AF-A0A0C9RS58-F1
#
_entry.id   AF-A0A0C9RS58-F1
#
_cell.length_a   1.000
_cell.length_b   1.000
_cell.length_c   1.000
_cell.angle_alpha   90.00
_cell.angle_beta   90.00
_cell.angle_gamma   90.00
#
_symmetry.space_group_name_H-M   'P 1'
#
loop_
_entity.id
_entity.type
_entity.pdbx_description
1 polymer ?
#
loop_
_entity_poly.entity_id
_entity_poly.type
_entity_poly.pdbx_seq_one_letter_code
_entity_poly.pdbx_strand_id
1 'polypeptide(L)'
;RMVAEQPDVEMKNVDSPAAASNEAEAAKADPDTLTIEDIKEHARHIEKAVNSKEPRFILRILRALMPTRKRLNDKVLRKIVSGFFTHSSQDRDALLAFLEEPMETDGGTTKEGRIRSAKTLH
;
A
#
# COMPACT_ATOMS: atom_id res chain seq x y z
N ARG A 1 3.55 -39.87 -46.64
CA ARG A 1 2.68 -38.91 -45.93
C ARG A 1 2.50 -39.45 -44.52
N MET A 2 3.12 -38.80 -43.54
CA MET A 2 3.13 -39.17 -42.12
C MET A 2 1.77 -38.89 -41.48
N VAL A 3 1.32 -39.75 -40.56
CA VAL A 3 0.65 -39.34 -39.31
C VAL A 3 1.00 -40.40 -38.25
N ALA A 4 1.92 -40.07 -37.34
CA ALA A 4 2.07 -40.77 -36.08
C ALA A 4 1.39 -39.89 -35.02
N GLU A 5 0.33 -40.41 -34.43
CA GLU A 5 -0.43 -39.79 -33.35
C GLU A 5 0.42 -39.90 -32.07
N GLN A 6 0.86 -38.76 -31.53
CA GLN A 6 1.53 -38.69 -30.24
C GLN A 6 0.47 -38.42 -29.17
N PRO A 7 0.42 -39.16 -28.05
CA PRO A 7 -0.49 -38.86 -26.95
C PRO A 7 -0.09 -37.53 -26.29
N ASP A 8 -1.08 -36.66 -26.11
CA ASP A 8 -0.97 -35.38 -25.40
C ASP A 8 -0.47 -35.63 -23.97
N VAL A 9 0.77 -35.22 -23.70
CA VAL A 9 1.41 -35.41 -22.41
C VAL A 9 0.98 -34.23 -21.54
N GLU A 10 -0.06 -34.44 -20.74
CA GLU A 10 -0.49 -33.52 -19.67
C GLU A 10 0.71 -33.21 -18.76
N MET A 11 1.29 -32.01 -18.95
CA MET A 11 2.33 -31.49 -18.07
C MET A 11 1.70 -31.17 -16.72
N LYS A 12 1.86 -32.11 -15.78
CA LYS A 12 1.56 -31.91 -14.36
C LYS A 12 2.38 -30.72 -13.87
N ASN A 13 1.69 -29.61 -13.60
CA ASN A 13 2.28 -28.39 -13.06
C ASN A 13 3.03 -28.74 -11.77
N VAL A 14 4.36 -28.75 -11.85
CA VAL A 14 5.28 -28.75 -10.72
C VAL A 14 5.64 -27.30 -10.46
N ASP A 15 4.71 -26.57 -9.86
CA ASP A 15 5.11 -25.51 -8.94
C ASP A 15 4.09 -25.40 -7.80
N SER A 16 4.62 -25.31 -6.60
CA SER A 16 3.87 -25.41 -5.35
C SER A 16 2.93 -24.21 -5.15
N PRO A 17 1.78 -24.37 -4.48
CA PRO A 17 0.78 -23.31 -4.31
C PRO A 17 1.18 -22.24 -3.27
N ALA A 18 2.46 -22.12 -2.92
CA ALA A 18 2.90 -21.23 -1.85
C ALA A 18 3.23 -19.79 -2.31
N ALA A 19 3.30 -19.52 -3.62
CA ALA A 19 3.67 -18.20 -4.14
C ALA A 19 2.51 -17.39 -4.73
N ALA A 20 1.36 -18.03 -5.03
CA ALA A 20 0.22 -17.36 -5.69
C ALA A 20 -0.76 -16.68 -4.72
N SER A 21 -0.64 -16.90 -3.40
CA SER A 21 -1.52 -16.28 -2.40
C SER A 21 -1.17 -14.82 -2.09
N ASN A 22 0.05 -14.37 -2.41
CA ASN A 22 0.50 -13.03 -2.01
C ASN A 22 0.20 -11.92 -3.04
N GLU A 23 -0.11 -12.28 -4.29
CA GLU A 23 -0.42 -11.30 -5.35
C GLU A 23 -1.92 -10.97 -5.42
N ALA A 24 -2.79 -11.90 -5.02
CA ALA A 24 -4.24 -11.72 -5.09
C ALA A 24 -4.82 -10.86 -3.94
N GLU A 25 -4.17 -10.81 -2.77
CA GLU A 25 -4.56 -9.92 -1.67
C GLU A 25 -4.03 -8.49 -1.84
N ALA A 26 -2.91 -8.32 -2.54
CA ALA A 26 -2.36 -7.00 -2.86
C ALA A 26 -3.26 -6.19 -3.82
N ALA A 27 -4.15 -6.85 -4.57
CA ALA A 27 -5.08 -6.20 -5.49
C ALA A 27 -6.28 -5.51 -4.80
N LYS A 28 -6.50 -5.73 -3.50
CA LYS A 28 -7.54 -5.06 -2.70
C LYS A 28 -6.99 -4.09 -1.66
N ALA A 29 -5.68 -4.03 -1.48
CA ALA A 29 -5.06 -3.05 -0.62
C ALA A 29 -5.17 -1.67 -1.29
N ASP A 30 -5.68 -0.69 -0.55
CA ASP A 30 -5.69 0.70 -0.96
C ASP A 30 -4.26 1.10 -1.42
N PRO A 31 -4.08 1.64 -2.65
CA PRO A 31 -2.77 2.03 -3.16
C PRO A 31 -1.98 2.92 -2.17
N ASP A 32 -2.69 3.75 -1.39
CA ASP A 32 -2.10 4.59 -0.35
C ASP A 32 -1.46 3.74 0.77
N THR A 33 -2.11 2.65 1.18
CA THR A 33 -1.58 1.75 2.21
C THR A 33 -0.30 1.06 1.73
N LEU A 34 -0.29 0.60 0.48
CA LEU A 34 0.89 -0.03 -0.11
C LEU A 34 2.08 0.94 -0.17
N THR A 35 1.85 2.22 -0.51
CA THR A 35 2.95 3.21 -0.52
C THR A 35 3.56 3.44 0.86
N ILE A 36 2.73 3.41 1.92
CA ILE A 36 3.19 3.60 3.28
C ILE A 36 4.05 2.41 3.73
N GLU A 37 3.67 1.19 3.34
CA GLU A 37 4.45 -0.01 3.60
C GLU A 37 5.80 -0.01 2.88
N ASP A 38 5.82 0.41 1.62
CA ASP A 38 7.06 0.56 0.84
C ASP A 38 8.04 1.51 1.55
N ILE A 39 7.53 2.63 2.08
CA ILE A 39 8.34 3.64 2.78
C ILE A 39 8.82 3.14 4.14
N LYS A 40 7.98 2.38 4.87
CA LYS A 40 8.43 1.68 6.08
C LYS A 40 9.57 0.71 5.79
N GLU A 41 9.51 -0.01 4.67
CA GLU A 41 10.59 -0.89 4.26
C GLU A 41 11.84 -0.12 3.84
N HIS A 42 11.71 1.06 3.24
CA HIS A 42 12.86 1.95 2.98
C HIS A 42 13.56 2.35 4.29
N ALA A 43 12.79 2.72 5.33
CA ALA A 43 13.37 3.05 6.64
C ALA A 43 14.14 1.87 7.25
N ARG A 44 13.59 0.66 7.21
CA ARG A 44 14.30 -0.56 7.67
C ARG A 44 15.59 -0.82 6.89
N HIS A 45 15.59 -0.56 5.58
CA HIS A 45 16.79 -0.69 4.77
C HIS A 45 17.86 0.35 5.11
N ILE A 46 17.48 1.57 5.49
CA ILE A 46 18.44 2.58 5.98
C ILE A 46 19.10 2.08 7.27
N GLU A 47 18.32 1.59 8.24
CA GLU A 47 18.85 1.04 9.49
C GLU A 47 19.82 -0.13 9.23
N LYS A 48 19.42 -1.08 8.37
CA LYS A 48 20.29 -2.20 7.97
C LYS A 48 21.54 -1.72 7.26
N ALA A 49 21.45 -0.73 6.37
CA ALA A 49 22.59 -0.17 5.66
C ALA A 49 23.59 0.47 6.62
N VAL A 50 23.12 1.20 7.63
CA VAL A 50 23.98 1.83 8.65
C VAL A 50 24.67 0.76 9.51
N ASN A 51 23.94 -0.26 9.95
CA ASN A 51 24.46 -1.30 10.84
C ASN A 51 25.42 -2.27 10.13
N SER A 52 25.05 -2.75 8.94
CA SER A 52 25.84 -3.74 8.19
C SER A 52 26.90 -3.12 7.27
N LYS A 53 26.74 -1.83 6.92
CA LYS A 53 27.55 -1.12 5.92
C LYS A 53 27.56 -1.78 4.54
N GLU A 54 26.50 -2.51 4.20
CA GLU A 54 26.34 -3.13 2.89
C GLU A 54 25.63 -2.19 1.90
N PRO A 55 26.23 -1.90 0.72
CA PRO A 55 25.65 -0.95 -0.23
C PRO A 55 24.36 -1.45 -0.89
N ARG A 56 24.09 -2.77 -0.86
CA ARG A 56 22.90 -3.37 -1.48
C ARG A 56 21.58 -2.80 -0.94
N PHE A 57 21.52 -2.47 0.35
CA PHE A 57 20.32 -1.94 0.99
C PHE A 57 19.99 -0.54 0.48
N ILE A 58 21.01 0.33 0.36
CA ILE A 58 20.85 1.67 -0.23
C ILE A 58 20.48 1.58 -1.71
N LEU A 59 21.15 0.70 -2.47
CA LEU A 59 20.86 0.51 -3.90
C LEU A 59 19.43 0.04 -4.16
N ARG A 60 18.82 -0.72 -3.24
CA ARG A 60 17.41 -1.12 -3.33
C ARG A 60 16.49 0.08 -3.17
N ILE A 61 16.74 0.94 -2.19
CA ILE A 61 15.98 2.18 -1.98
C ILE A 61 16.09 3.09 -3.20
N LEU A 62 17.30 3.32 -3.73
CA LEU A 62 17.51 4.21 -4.87
C LEU A 62 16.73 3.78 -6.12
N ARG A 63 16.59 2.47 -6.37
CA ARG A 63 15.78 1.94 -7.48
C ARG A 63 14.28 2.14 -7.24
N ALA A 64 13.82 1.98 -6.00
CA ALA A 64 12.42 2.15 -5.63
C ALA A 64 12.01 3.62 -5.47
N LEU A 65 12.96 4.54 -5.26
CA LEU A 65 12.69 5.93 -4.92
C LEU A 65 11.87 6.68 -5.99
N MET A 66 12.20 6.50 -7.27
CA MET A 66 11.48 7.18 -8.36
C MET A 66 10.04 6.68 -8.52
N PRO A 67 9.76 5.35 -8.55
CA PRO A 67 8.41 4.83 -8.48
C PRO A 67 7.61 5.30 -7.25
N THR A 68 8.20 5.22 -6.05
CA THR A 68 7.53 5.61 -4.81
C THR A 68 7.17 7.09 -4.80
N ARG A 69 8.06 7.97 -5.29
CA ARG A 69 7.80 9.41 -5.41
C ARG A 69 6.56 9.72 -6.24
N LYS A 70 6.29 8.96 -7.32
CA LYS A 70 5.13 9.18 -8.19
C LYS A 70 3.79 8.79 -7.54
N ARG A 71 3.83 8.01 -6.46
CA ARG A 71 2.66 7.51 -5.74
C ARG A 71 2.37 8.29 -4.45
N LEU A 72 3.13 9.35 -4.16
CA LEU A 72 2.91 10.16 -2.96
C LEU A 72 1.70 11.07 -3.14
N ASN A 73 0.77 10.95 -2.20
CA ASN A 73 -0.45 11.75 -2.09
C ASN A 73 -0.49 12.44 -0.72
N ASP A 74 -1.31 13.48 -0.55
CA ASP A 74 -1.42 14.23 0.71
C ASP A 74 -1.82 13.34 1.90
N LYS A 75 -2.72 12.38 1.67
CA LYS A 75 -3.13 11.38 2.68
C LYS A 75 -1.95 10.52 3.15
N VAL A 76 -1.10 10.10 2.20
CA VAL A 76 0.09 9.28 2.45
C VAL A 76 1.15 10.09 3.20
N LEU A 77 1.44 11.31 2.72
CA LEU A 77 2.38 12.23 3.34
C LEU A 77 2.01 12.55 4.79
N ARG A 78 0.73 12.81 5.06
CA ARG A 78 0.22 13.05 6.42
C ARG A 78 0.46 11.87 7.36
N LYS A 79 0.23 10.64 6.89
CA LYS A 79 0.47 9.41 7.67
C LYS A 79 1.97 9.18 7.92
N ILE A 80 2.82 9.44 6.92
CA ILE A 80 4.29 9.29 7.05
C ILE A 80 4.85 10.31 8.03
N VAL A 81 4.50 11.60 7.88
CA VAL A 81 4.98 12.67 8.76
C VAL A 81 4.55 12.38 10.20
N SER A 82 3.29 12.03 10.43
CA SER A 82 2.79 11.67 11.76
C SER A 82 3.46 10.44 12.36
N GLY A 83 3.86 9.47 11.54
CA GLY A 83 4.42 8.19 11.99
C GLY A 83 5.93 8.19 12.22
N PHE A 84 6.70 8.90 11.39
CA PHE A 84 8.16 8.92 11.45
C PHE A 84 8.73 10.16 12.13
N PHE A 85 8.02 11.29 12.09
CA PHE A 85 8.51 12.55 12.61
C PHE A 85 8.13 12.68 14.10
N THR A 86 8.87 12.00 14.96
CA THR A 86 8.63 11.96 16.42
C THR A 86 9.54 12.87 17.23
N HIS A 87 10.59 13.44 16.62
CA HIS A 87 11.61 14.22 17.31
C HIS A 87 11.13 15.61 17.75
N SER A 88 10.27 16.26 16.96
CA SER A 88 9.78 17.62 17.21
C SER A 88 8.33 17.75 16.75
N SER A 89 7.43 18.05 17.69
CA SER A 89 6.02 18.30 17.38
C SER A 89 5.84 19.58 16.57
N GLN A 90 6.66 20.60 16.83
CA GLN A 90 6.59 21.89 16.13
C GLN A 90 6.94 21.73 14.65
N ASP A 91 8.01 21.01 14.33
CA ASP A 91 8.41 20.80 12.93
C ASP A 91 7.43 19.86 12.21
N ARG A 92 6.89 18.86 12.92
CA ARG A 92 5.82 18.01 12.39
C ARG A 92 4.61 18.87 11.99
N ASP A 93 4.17 19.76 12.87
CA ASP A 93 2.99 20.60 12.62
C ASP A 93 3.28 21.61 11.49
N ALA A 94 4.50 22.13 11.41
CA ALA A 94 4.94 22.98 10.29
C ALA A 94 4.92 22.22 8.95
N LEU A 95 5.33 20.95 8.93
CA LEU A 95 5.26 20.11 7.72
C LEU A 95 3.82 19.80 7.33
N LEU A 96 2.94 19.55 8.31
CA LEU A 96 1.53 19.26 8.08
C LEU A 96 0.76 20.48 7.56
N ALA A 97 1.22 21.71 7.85
CA ALA A 97 0.62 22.94 7.34
C ALA A 97 0.77 23.13 5.83
N PHE A 98 1.70 22.41 5.18
CA PHE A 98 1.85 22.42 3.71
C PHE A 98 0.88 21.46 3.00
N LEU A 99 0.19 20.59 3.74
CA LEU A 99 -0.75 19.62 3.19
C LEU A 99 -2.17 20.16 3.32
N GLU A 100 -2.97 20.04 2.26
CA GLU A 100 -4.38 20.42 2.32
C GLU A 100 -5.10 19.66 3.43
N GLU A 101 -6.04 20.33 4.10
CA GLU A 101 -6.86 19.69 5.11
C GLU A 101 -7.53 18.45 4.50
N PRO A 102 -7.56 17.31 5.21
CA PRO A 102 -8.19 16.12 4.69
C PRO A 102 -9.68 16.41 4.55
N MET A 103 -10.10 16.80 3.34
CA MET A 103 -11.51 16.87 3.02
C MET A 103 -12.01 15.43 3.06
N GLU A 104 -12.81 15.11 4.07
CA GLU A 104 -13.59 13.89 4.15
C GLU A 104 -14.57 13.91 2.97
N THR A 105 -14.12 13.55 1.77
CA THR A 105 -15.02 13.11 0.71
C THR A 105 -15.53 11.76 1.19
N ASP A 106 -16.58 11.82 2.01
CA ASP A 106 -17.37 10.68 2.44
C ASP A 106 -17.75 9.89 1.19
N GLY A 107 -17.04 8.80 0.95
CA GLY A 107 -17.43 7.80 -0.02
C GLY A 107 -18.68 7.16 0.55
N GLY A 108 -19.83 7.74 0.21
CA GLY A 108 -21.14 7.47 0.79
C GLY A 108 -21.37 5.98 1.03
N THR A 109 -21.19 5.57 2.27
CA THR A 109 -21.99 4.47 2.82
C THR A 109 -23.31 5.10 3.23
N THR A 110 -24.17 5.30 2.23
CA THR A 110 -25.61 5.52 2.45
C THR A 110 -26.07 4.40 3.36
N LYS A 111 -26.21 4.69 4.65
CA LYS A 111 -26.89 3.82 5.59
C LYS A 111 -28.33 3.71 5.11
N GLU A 112 -28.60 2.64 4.37
CA GLU A 112 -29.95 2.27 4.00
C GLU A 112 -30.79 2.11 5.28
N GLY A 113 -31.89 2.86 5.34
CA GLY A 113 -33.10 2.42 6.01
C GLY A 113 -33.18 2.58 7.52
N ARG A 114 -33.19 3.82 8.04
CA ARG A 114 -34.04 4.10 9.22
C ARG A 114 -35.28 4.87 8.76
N ILE A 115 -36.29 4.12 8.34
CA ILE A 115 -37.62 4.65 8.03
C ILE A 115 -38.23 5.23 9.31
N ARG A 116 -38.93 6.34 9.11
CA ARG A 116 -39.30 7.40 10.05
C ARG A 116 -40.41 6.96 11.02
N SER A 117 -40.37 7.57 12.21
CA SER A 117 -41.42 7.56 13.22
C SER A 117 -42.79 7.94 12.62
N ALA A 118 -43.81 7.12 12.85
CA ALA A 118 -45.20 7.50 12.62
C ALA A 118 -45.84 7.83 13.98
N LYS A 119 -46.24 9.08 14.15
CA LYS A 119 -47.11 9.54 15.22
C LYS A 119 -48.27 10.27 14.57
N THR A 120 -49.46 9.70 14.65
CA THR A 120 -50.72 10.42 14.45
C THR A 120 -51.81 9.76 15.27
N LEU A 121 -52.27 10.51 16.28
CA LEU A 121 -53.58 10.39 16.93
C LEU A 121 -54.68 10.44 15.86
N HIS A 122 -55.71 9.60 15.98
CA HIS A 122 -57.10 10.06 16.16
C HIS A 122 -57.98 8.94 16.71
#